data_AF-A0A444H3A5-F1
#
_entry.id   AF-A0A444H3A5-F1
#
_cell.length_a   1.000
_cell.length_b   1.000
_cell.length_c   1.000
_cell.angle_alpha   90.00
_cell.angle_beta   90.00
_cell.angle_gamma   90.00
#
_symmetry.space_group_name_H-M   'P 1'
#
loop_
_entity.id
_entity.type
_entity.pdbx_description
1 polymer ?
#
loop_
_entity_poly.entity_id
_entity_poly.type
_entity_poly.pdbx_seq_one_letter_code
_entity_poly.pdbx_strand_id
1 'polypeptide(L)'
;MADIHIDDFYQDCARILLKLYSYFPRKGDIYVDEIIGEFELDEFGIPSARHLACFSSMLWLADEQYLRYHDQSRQDGLGQAVLAERAFLALTSPVDLPLEPLDDLPATVATQQGTLAHQLRTALNQQDALLVRRLLLELFHRKRPGS
;
A
#
# COMPACT_ATOMS: atom_id res chain seq x y z
N MET A 1 -23.36 -0.29 9.64
CA MET A 1 -22.60 -0.40 8.38
C MET A 1 -21.15 -0.40 8.80
N ALA A 2 -20.42 -1.49 8.56
CA ALA A 2 -18.97 -1.49 8.81
C ALA A 2 -18.33 -0.34 8.02
N ASP A 3 -17.29 0.27 8.57
CA ASP A 3 -16.64 1.46 8.03
C ASP A 3 -16.00 1.18 6.66
N ILE A 4 -16.78 1.11 5.58
CA ILE A 4 -16.29 0.85 4.21
C ILE A 4 -15.10 1.77 3.87
N HIS A 5 -15.14 3.01 4.36
CA HIS A 5 -14.06 3.98 4.24
C HIS A 5 -12.74 3.54 4.88
N ILE A 6 -12.76 2.77 5.98
CA ILE A 6 -11.53 2.26 6.60
C ILE A 6 -10.93 1.11 5.80
N ASP A 7 -11.76 0.23 5.22
CA ASP A 7 -11.27 -0.87 4.41
C ASP A 7 -10.71 -0.35 3.07
N ASP A 8 -11.31 0.70 2.50
CA ASP A 8 -10.76 1.44 1.36
C ASP A 8 -9.38 2.03 1.68
N PHE A 9 -9.22 2.64 2.87
CA PHE A 9 -7.94 3.18 3.31
C PHE A 9 -6.83 2.11 3.35
N TYR A 10 -7.12 0.92 3.91
CA TYR A 10 -6.13 -0.16 3.93
C TYR A 10 -5.78 -0.67 2.52
N GLN A 11 -6.78 -0.76 1.63
CA GLN A 11 -6.55 -1.16 0.24
C GLN A 11 -5.72 -0.13 -0.53
N ASP A 12 -6.01 1.16 -0.36
CA ASP A 12 -5.24 2.25 -0.97
C ASP A 12 -3.79 2.20 -0.52
N CYS A 13 -3.57 2.14 0.81
CA CYS A 13 -2.24 2.07 1.36
C CYS A 13 -1.46 0.87 0.80
N ALA A 14 -2.08 -0.30 0.70
CA ALA A 14 -1.44 -1.50 0.17
C ALA A 14 -1.03 -1.32 -1.30
N ARG A 15 -1.92 -0.78 -2.12
CA ARG A 15 -1.67 -0.52 -3.55
C ARG A 15 -0.58 0.52 -3.76
N ILE A 16 -0.62 1.63 -3.01
CA ILE A 16 0.40 2.69 -3.05
C ILE A 16 1.78 2.13 -2.71
N LEU A 17 1.88 1.40 -1.60
CA LEU A 17 3.13 0.81 -1.13
C LEU A 17 3.68 -0.21 -2.12
N LEU A 18 2.82 -1.09 -2.69
CA LEU A 18 3.23 -2.10 -3.67
C LEU A 18 3.63 -1.48 -5.01
N LYS A 19 2.98 -0.39 -5.44
CA LYS A 19 3.35 0.36 -6.64
C LYS A 19 4.75 0.92 -6.47
N LEU A 20 5.03 1.64 -5.38
CA LEU A 20 6.36 2.17 -5.07
C LEU A 20 7.42 1.06 -4.92
N TYR A 21 7.05 -0.06 -4.30
CA TYR A 21 7.92 -1.23 -4.15
C TYR A 21 8.37 -1.82 -5.50
N SER A 22 7.53 -1.74 -6.53
CA SER A 22 7.83 -2.31 -7.86
C SER A 22 8.98 -1.62 -8.60
N TYR A 23 9.30 -0.38 -8.25
CA TYR A 23 10.36 0.40 -8.89
C TYR A 23 11.41 0.99 -7.94
N PHE A 24 11.30 0.73 -6.63
CA PHE A 24 12.34 1.05 -5.65
C PHE A 24 13.72 0.52 -6.11
N PRO A 25 14.83 1.26 -5.94
CA PRO A 25 14.99 2.52 -5.21
C PRO A 25 14.76 3.79 -6.05
N ARG A 26 14.25 3.67 -7.28
CA ARG A 26 14.00 4.83 -8.14
C ARG A 26 12.83 5.64 -7.59
N LYS A 27 12.90 6.95 -7.79
CA LYS A 27 11.74 7.83 -7.63
C LYS A 27 10.86 7.70 -8.86
N GLY A 28 9.55 7.78 -8.68
CA GLY A 28 8.57 7.76 -9.77
C GLY A 28 7.32 8.54 -9.38
N ASP A 29 6.52 8.87 -10.38
CA ASP A 29 5.25 9.53 -10.14
C ASP A 29 4.19 8.46 -9.85
N ILE A 30 3.23 8.80 -8.98
CA ILE A 30 2.12 7.94 -8.59
C ILE A 30 0.84 8.77 -8.61
N TYR A 31 -0.16 8.29 -9.34
CA TYR A 31 -1.43 8.97 -9.51
C TYR A 31 -2.56 8.18 -8.86
N VAL A 32 -3.62 8.88 -8.47
CA VAL A 32 -4.77 8.28 -7.77
C VAL A 32 -5.51 7.28 -8.67
N ASP A 33 -5.67 7.60 -9.96
CA ASP A 33 -6.31 6.73 -10.96
C ASP A 33 -5.58 5.39 -11.15
N GLU A 34 -4.25 5.37 -11.04
CA GLU A 34 -3.47 4.13 -11.05
C GLU A 34 -3.73 3.23 -9.83
N ILE A 35 -4.23 3.81 -8.72
CA ILE A 35 -4.48 3.10 -7.46
C ILE A 35 -5.92 2.61 -7.37
N ILE A 36 -6.89 3.48 -7.67
CA ILE A 36 -8.32 3.18 -7.48
C ILE A 36 -9.05 2.86 -8.79
N GLY A 37 -8.36 2.99 -9.94
CA GLY A 37 -8.95 2.91 -11.27
C GLY A 37 -9.49 4.25 -11.74
N GLU A 38 -9.97 4.28 -12.98
CA GLU A 38 -10.68 5.45 -13.51
C GLU A 38 -11.89 5.75 -12.62
N PHE A 39 -11.99 7.00 -12.19
CA PHE A 39 -13.12 7.52 -11.42
C PHE A 39 -13.84 8.56 -12.27
N GLU A 40 -15.17 8.58 -12.19
CA GLU A 40 -15.95 9.65 -12.79
C GLU A 40 -15.74 10.94 -11.97
N LEU A 41 -15.39 12.02 -12.66
CA LEU A 41 -15.57 13.37 -12.12
C LEU A 41 -17.07 13.59 -11.93
N ASP A 42 -17.46 14.30 -10.88
CA ASP A 42 -18.86 14.68 -10.73
C ASP A 42 -19.29 15.68 -11.82
N GLU A 43 -20.58 16.03 -11.84
CA GLU A 43 -21.17 16.97 -12.81
C GLU A 43 -20.50 18.35 -12.84
N PHE A 44 -19.66 18.69 -11.86
CA PHE A 44 -18.94 19.96 -11.73
C PHE A 44 -17.44 19.82 -12.00
N GLY A 45 -16.96 18.65 -12.40
CA GLY A 45 -15.54 18.38 -12.61
C GLY A 45 -14.76 18.25 -11.29
N ILE A 46 -15.45 18.01 -10.17
CA ILE A 46 -14.83 17.89 -8.84
C ILE A 46 -14.43 16.42 -8.61
N PRO A 47 -13.25 16.17 -8.04
CA PRO A 47 -12.86 14.81 -7.66
C PRO A 47 -13.85 14.20 -6.66
N SER A 48 -14.19 12.94 -6.89
CA SER A 48 -15.11 12.21 -5.99
C SER A 48 -14.53 12.05 -4.58
N ALA A 49 -15.39 11.78 -3.59
CA ALA A 49 -14.96 11.48 -2.22
C ALA A 49 -13.94 10.32 -2.16
N ARG A 50 -14.07 9.33 -3.06
CA ARG A 50 -13.16 8.18 -3.17
C ARG A 50 -11.77 8.59 -3.67
N HIS A 51 -11.72 9.51 -4.64
CA HIS A 51 -10.48 10.08 -5.16
C HIS A 51 -9.74 10.85 -4.06
N LEU A 52 -10.46 11.76 -3.39
CA LEU A 52 -9.91 12.55 -2.29
C LEU A 52 -9.44 11.68 -1.13
N ALA A 53 -10.15 10.60 -0.82
CA ALA A 53 -9.74 9.63 0.20
C ALA A 53 -8.43 8.93 -0.16
N CYS A 54 -8.27 8.47 -1.42
CA CYS A 54 -7.01 7.86 -1.86
C CYS A 54 -5.84 8.85 -1.82
N PHE A 55 -6.04 10.07 -2.33
CA PHE A 55 -5.02 11.12 -2.26
C PHE A 55 -4.63 11.41 -0.80
N SER A 56 -5.62 11.48 0.10
CA SER A 56 -5.37 11.66 1.54
C SER A 56 -4.58 10.49 2.14
N SER A 57 -4.83 9.25 1.71
CA SER A 57 -4.04 8.07 2.11
C SER A 57 -2.57 8.20 1.68
N MET A 58 -2.30 8.73 0.47
CA MET A 58 -0.92 9.00 0.02
C MET A 58 -0.21 10.00 0.93
N LEU A 59 -0.89 11.10 1.29
CA LEU A 59 -0.35 12.11 2.20
C LEU A 59 -0.11 11.56 3.60
N TRP A 60 -1.07 10.80 4.14
CA TRP A 60 -0.93 10.17 5.44
C TRP A 60 0.28 9.20 5.49
N LEU A 61 0.48 8.40 4.44
CA LEU A 61 1.67 7.54 4.34
C LEU A 61 2.98 8.34 4.31
N ALA A 62 2.98 9.54 3.74
CA ALA A 62 4.14 10.42 3.74
C ALA A 62 4.41 11.01 5.13
N ASP A 63 3.36 11.51 5.79
CA ASP A 63 3.42 12.10 7.13
C ASP A 63 3.90 11.07 8.17
N GLU A 64 3.46 9.82 8.04
CA GLU A 64 3.90 8.71 8.89
C GLU A 64 5.24 8.08 8.46
N GLN A 65 5.89 8.66 7.44
CA GLN A 65 7.22 8.31 6.95
C GLN A 65 7.33 6.90 6.34
N TYR A 66 6.27 6.41 5.69
CA TYR A 66 6.31 5.20 4.87
C TYR A 66 6.78 5.46 3.44
N LEU A 67 6.58 6.69 2.94
CA LEU A 67 7.07 7.14 1.65
C LEU A 67 7.64 8.55 1.77
N ARG A 68 8.39 8.96 0.74
CA ARG A 68 8.88 10.33 0.55
C ARG A 68 8.53 10.76 -0.87
N TYR A 69 8.19 12.02 -1.05
CA TYR A 69 7.89 12.61 -2.35
C TYR A 69 8.50 14.02 -2.42
N HIS A 70 8.56 14.60 -3.63
CA HIS A 70 9.12 15.94 -3.84
C HIS A 70 8.03 17.00 -3.99
N ASP A 71 7.01 16.71 -4.79
CA ASP A 71 5.93 17.64 -5.12
C ASP A 71 4.58 16.93 -5.28
N GLN A 72 3.49 17.70 -5.26
CA GLN A 72 2.12 17.22 -5.44
C GLN A 72 1.60 17.70 -6.80
N SER A 73 1.00 16.80 -7.56
CA SER A 73 0.25 17.17 -8.76
C SER A 73 -1.19 17.48 -8.37
N ARG A 74 -1.44 18.70 -7.88
CA ARG A 74 -2.75 19.12 -7.34
C ARG A 74 -3.30 18.11 -6.32
N GLN A 75 -4.39 17.41 -6.65
CA GLN A 75 -5.01 16.35 -5.86
C GLN A 75 -4.98 15.01 -6.60
N ASP A 76 -4.14 14.89 -7.62
CA ASP A 76 -4.15 13.76 -8.57
C ASP A 76 -3.03 12.77 -8.29
N GLY A 77 -1.98 13.17 -7.55
CA GLY A 77 -0.85 12.29 -7.29
C GLY A 77 0.36 12.96 -6.65
N LEU A 78 1.38 12.14 -6.38
CA LEU A 78 2.68 12.56 -5.83
C LEU A 78 3.77 12.42 -6.89
N GLY A 79 4.57 13.47 -7.03
CA GLY A 79 5.74 13.56 -7.90
C GLY A 79 7.02 13.09 -7.20
N GLN A 80 7.84 12.34 -7.94
CA GLN A 80 9.10 11.77 -7.46
C GLN A 80 8.98 10.99 -6.12
N ALA A 81 7.89 10.24 -5.97
CA ALA A 81 7.64 9.40 -4.82
C ALA A 81 8.57 8.18 -4.76
N VAL A 82 8.97 7.77 -3.56
CA VAL A 82 9.77 6.57 -3.30
C VAL A 82 9.48 6.04 -1.89
N LEU A 83 9.62 4.72 -1.69
CA LEU A 83 9.51 4.14 -0.35
C LEU A 83 10.55 4.72 0.62
N ALA A 84 10.13 4.90 1.86
CA ALA A 84 11.04 5.07 2.98
C ALA A 84 11.59 3.72 3.45
N GLU A 85 12.70 3.75 4.19
CA GLU A 85 13.36 2.55 4.72
C GLU A 85 12.41 1.67 5.52
N ARG A 86 11.62 2.27 6.43
CA ARG A 86 10.63 1.55 7.26
C ARG A 86 9.68 0.70 6.43
N ALA A 87 9.08 1.29 5.39
CA ALA A 87 8.16 0.56 4.52
C ALA A 87 8.88 -0.53 3.72
N PHE A 88 10.07 -0.22 3.19
CA PHE A 88 10.87 -1.20 2.44
C PHE A 88 11.25 -2.42 3.30
N LEU A 89 11.78 -2.19 4.51
CA LEU A 89 12.15 -3.27 5.43
C LEU A 89 10.92 -4.11 5.83
N ALA A 90 9.78 -3.47 6.10
CA ALA A 90 8.57 -4.19 6.44
C ALA A 90 8.06 -5.05 5.27
N LEU A 91 8.04 -4.51 4.05
CA LEU A 91 7.57 -5.20 2.84
C LEU A 91 8.45 -6.38 2.42
N THR A 92 9.77 -6.28 2.64
CA THR A 92 10.75 -7.33 2.32
C THR A 92 10.83 -8.42 3.38
N SER A 93 10.40 -8.12 4.61
CA SER A 93 10.43 -9.07 5.72
C SER A 93 9.29 -10.08 5.63
N PRO A 94 9.48 -11.30 6.17
CA PRO A 94 8.41 -12.28 6.27
C PRO A 94 7.25 -11.78 7.13
N VAL A 95 6.04 -12.27 6.86
CA VAL A 95 4.86 -11.98 7.66
C VAL A 95 4.86 -12.81 8.94
N ASP A 96 4.64 -12.18 10.09
CA ASP A 96 4.48 -12.84 11.38
C ASP A 96 2.99 -13.02 11.71
N LEU A 97 2.25 -13.63 10.79
CA LEU A 97 0.84 -13.95 10.95
C LEU A 97 0.62 -15.43 10.61
N PRO A 98 -0.32 -16.11 11.28
CA PRO A 98 -0.72 -17.45 10.88
C PRO A 98 -1.44 -17.36 9.53
N LEU A 99 -0.70 -17.68 8.48
CA LEU A 99 -1.18 -17.82 7.11
C LEU A 99 -1.29 -19.31 6.79
N GLU A 100 -2.05 -19.67 5.74
CA GLU A 100 -2.11 -21.06 5.28
C GLU A 100 -0.69 -21.56 4.99
N PRO A 101 -0.33 -22.76 5.48
CA PRO A 101 1.01 -23.27 5.33
C PRO A 101 1.34 -23.42 3.84
N LEU A 102 2.52 -22.92 3.47
CA LEU A 102 3.14 -23.11 2.17
C LEU A 102 3.71 -24.54 2.10
N ASP A 103 2.84 -25.54 2.21
CA ASP A 103 3.24 -26.95 2.21
C ASP A 103 3.87 -27.33 0.86
N ASP A 104 4.94 -28.13 0.92
CA ASP A 104 5.64 -28.72 -0.24
C ASP A 104 6.39 -27.75 -1.20
N LEU A 105 6.65 -26.51 -0.78
CA LEU A 105 7.43 -25.56 -1.58
C LEU A 105 8.94 -25.60 -1.28
N PRO A 106 9.82 -25.43 -2.29
CA PRO A 106 11.25 -25.22 -2.06
C PRO A 106 11.51 -24.03 -1.12
N ALA A 107 12.50 -24.12 -0.24
CA ALA A 107 12.79 -23.11 0.77
C ALA A 107 12.97 -21.67 0.22
N THR A 108 13.53 -21.56 -0.99
CA THR A 108 13.68 -20.27 -1.69
C THR A 108 12.34 -19.66 -2.08
N VAL A 109 11.41 -20.48 -2.58
CA VAL A 109 10.06 -20.06 -2.95
C VAL A 109 9.26 -19.72 -1.70
N ALA A 110 9.33 -20.54 -0.65
CA ALA A 110 8.68 -20.27 0.62
C ALA A 110 9.14 -18.94 1.23
N THR A 111 10.44 -18.61 1.14
CA THR A 111 10.97 -17.32 1.61
C THR A 111 10.42 -16.14 0.80
N GLN A 112 10.39 -16.25 -0.53
CA GLN A 112 9.85 -15.18 -1.40
C GLN A 112 8.35 -14.97 -1.19
N GLN A 113 7.59 -16.07 -1.11
CA GLN A 113 6.15 -16.03 -0.91
C GLN A 113 5.77 -15.61 0.51
N GLY A 114 6.64 -15.86 1.49
CA GLY A 114 6.44 -15.43 2.88
C GLY A 114 6.58 -13.92 3.11
N THR A 115 7.12 -13.16 2.14
CA THR A 115 7.29 -11.70 2.29
C THR A 115 5.96 -10.97 2.37
N LEU A 116 5.92 -9.89 3.16
CA LEU A 116 4.72 -9.07 3.30
C LEU A 116 4.26 -8.48 1.95
N ALA A 117 5.20 -8.09 1.09
CA ALA A 117 4.88 -7.64 -0.27
C ALA A 117 4.19 -8.72 -1.11
N HIS A 118 4.63 -9.98 -1.03
CA HIS A 118 3.98 -11.07 -1.74
C HIS A 118 2.57 -11.33 -1.20
N GLN A 119 2.43 -11.41 0.12
CA GLN A 119 1.14 -11.66 0.78
C GLN A 119 0.11 -10.55 0.48
N LEU A 120 0.53 -9.28 0.48
CA LEU A 120 -0.35 -8.17 0.08
C LEU A 120 -0.80 -8.27 -1.38
N ARG A 121 0.10 -8.65 -2.30
CA ARG A 121 -0.27 -8.85 -3.72
C ARG A 121 -1.29 -9.97 -3.86
N THR A 122 -1.07 -11.09 -3.18
CA THR A 122 -1.99 -12.23 -3.19
C THR A 122 -3.36 -11.83 -2.64
N ALA A 123 -3.40 -11.15 -1.50
CA ALA A 123 -4.64 -10.68 -0.88
C ALA A 123 -5.42 -9.70 -1.77
N LEU A 124 -4.73 -8.73 -2.41
CA LEU A 124 -5.37 -7.81 -3.35
C LEU A 124 -5.92 -8.52 -4.60
N ASN A 125 -5.18 -9.48 -5.14
CA ASN A 125 -5.62 -10.28 -6.30
C ASN A 125 -6.84 -11.16 -5.96
N GLN A 126 -6.91 -11.65 -4.72
CA GLN A 126 -8.04 -12.42 -4.20
C GLN A 126 -9.22 -11.55 -3.75
N GLN A 127 -9.07 -10.22 -3.78
CA GLN A 127 -10.04 -9.25 -3.25
C GLN A 127 -10.39 -9.48 -1.77
N ASP A 128 -9.42 -10.00 -0.99
CA ASP A 128 -9.59 -10.24 0.45
C ASP A 128 -9.22 -8.98 1.25
N ALA A 129 -10.20 -8.08 1.40
CA ALA A 129 -10.03 -6.82 2.14
C ALA A 129 -9.66 -7.05 3.62
N LEU A 130 -10.15 -8.13 4.24
CA LEU A 130 -9.84 -8.45 5.63
C LEU A 130 -8.37 -8.83 5.79
N LEU A 131 -7.84 -9.66 4.89
CA LEU A 131 -6.44 -10.04 4.89
C LEU A 131 -5.55 -8.83 4.58
N VAL A 132 -5.90 -7.98 3.61
CA VAL A 132 -5.18 -6.73 3.33
C VAL A 132 -5.08 -5.86 4.60
N ARG A 133 -6.20 -5.66 5.29
CA ARG A 133 -6.24 -4.90 6.55
C ARG A 133 -5.33 -5.51 7.62
N ARG A 134 -5.37 -6.83 7.83
CA ARG A 134 -4.51 -7.52 8.81
C ARG A 134 -3.03 -7.35 8.49
N LEU A 135 -2.65 -7.52 7.22
CA LEU A 135 -1.27 -7.37 6.75
C LEU A 135 -0.77 -5.93 6.91
N LEU A 136 -1.61 -4.93 6.66
CA LEU A 136 -1.22 -3.53 6.88
C LEU A 136 -1.15 -3.12 8.34
N LEU A 137 -2.05 -3.62 9.20
CA LEU A 137 -1.94 -3.41 10.63
C LEU A 137 -0.61 -3.96 11.16
N GLU A 138 -0.21 -5.15 10.71
CA GLU A 138 1.09 -5.73 11.02
C GLU A 138 2.24 -4.84 10.53
N LEU A 139 2.17 -4.32 9.29
CA LEU A 139 3.14 -3.33 8.78
C LEU A 139 3.25 -2.12 9.70
N PHE A 140 2.12 -1.57 10.14
CA PHE A 140 2.05 -0.35 10.92
C PHE A 140 2.52 -0.55 12.37
N HIS A 141 2.28 -1.73 12.96
CA HIS A 141 2.71 -2.07 14.31
C HIS A 141 4.19 -2.40 14.43
N ARG A 142 4.87 -2.78 13.35
CA ARG A 142 6.33 -2.98 13.35
C ARG A 142 7.02 -1.72 13.86
N LYS A 143 7.69 -1.84 15.01
CA LYS A 143 8.40 -0.72 15.65
C LYS A 143 9.37 -0.08 14.67
N ARG A 144 9.47 1.25 14.71
CA ARG A 144 10.54 1.97 13.98
C ARG A 144 11.88 1.42 14.49
N PRO A 145 12.79 0.96 13.61
CA PRO A 145 14.15 0.66 14.04
C PRO A 145 14.74 1.95 14.61
N GLY A 146 14.97 1.99 15.93
CA GLY A 146 15.54 3.14 16.63
C GLY A 146 14.61 3.96 17.54
N SER A 147 13.44 3.46 17.94
CA SER A 147 12.61 4.05 19.01
C SER A 147 12.40 3.12 20.20
#